data_AF-A0A7W8S049-F1
#
_entry.id   AF-A0A7W8S049-F1
#
_cell.length_a   1.000
_cell.length_b   1.000
_cell.length_c   1.000
_cell.angle_alpha   90.00
_cell.angle_beta   90.00
_cell.angle_gamma   90.00
#
_symmetry.space_group_name_H-M   'P 1'
#
loop_
_entity.id
_entity.type
_entity.pdbx_description
1 polymer ?
#
loop_
_entity_poly.entity_id
_entity_poly.type
_entity_poly.pdbx_seq_one_letter_code
_entity_poly.pdbx_strand_id
1 'polypeptide(L)'
;MPGADDDEGLKVVLSAQQLAAVLSGQSINLRYENLYQLLGGRFHEDFDLFGNTIEELVLSFTCECTPEEINATVAEIDRFKSDHAGNLDAAFEENFGYQCDPTVWEQTTEAFLNKLKRLLLSE
;
A
#
# COMPACT_ATOMS: atom_id res chain seq x y z
N MET A 1 27.37 -28.47 -14.00
CA MET A 1 26.44 -27.78 -14.91
C MET A 1 25.25 -27.37 -14.08
N PRO A 2 24.93 -26.07 -13.96
CA PRO A 2 23.76 -25.61 -13.23
C PRO A 2 22.50 -25.89 -14.05
N GLY A 3 21.61 -26.71 -13.51
CA GLY A 3 20.24 -26.83 -13.99
C GLY A 3 19.46 -25.70 -13.35
N ALA A 4 18.96 -24.80 -14.19
CA ALA A 4 18.01 -23.78 -13.81
C ALA A 4 16.71 -24.52 -13.44
N ASP A 5 16.48 -24.66 -12.13
CA ASP A 5 15.18 -24.98 -11.58
C ASP A 5 14.54 -23.63 -11.28
N ASP A 6 14.06 -22.99 -12.35
CA ASP A 6 13.19 -21.82 -12.29
C ASP A 6 11.80 -22.29 -11.81
N ASP A 7 11.71 -22.78 -10.56
CA ASP A 7 10.47 -22.77 -9.80
C ASP A 7 10.39 -21.44 -9.04
N GLU A 8 10.45 -20.33 -9.79
CA GLU A 8 9.92 -19.07 -9.32
C GLU A 8 8.40 -19.12 -9.48
N GLY A 9 7.79 -20.10 -8.78
CA GLY A 9 6.39 -20.03 -8.45
C GLY A 9 6.21 -18.72 -7.72
N LEU A 10 5.62 -17.74 -8.40
CA LEU A 10 5.23 -16.43 -7.87
C LEU A 10 4.68 -16.64 -6.46
N LYS A 11 5.54 -16.49 -5.46
CA LYS A 11 5.14 -16.46 -4.07
C LYS A 11 4.53 -15.09 -3.90
N VAL A 12 3.27 -14.97 -4.32
CA VAL A 12 2.37 -13.98 -3.78
C VAL A 12 2.23 -14.33 -2.30
N VAL A 13 3.19 -13.87 -1.49
CA VAL A 13 3.11 -13.99 -0.04
C VAL A 13 2.10 -12.94 0.37
N LEU A 14 0.83 -13.27 0.19
CA LEU A 14 -0.26 -12.50 0.75
C LEU A 14 0.00 -12.43 2.26
N SER A 15 0.15 -11.22 2.77
CA SER A 15 0.21 -10.95 4.21
C SER A 15 -0.98 -11.61 4.90
N ALA A 16 -0.84 -11.92 6.19
CA ALA A 16 -1.94 -12.47 6.99
C ALA A 16 -3.22 -11.60 6.89
N GLN A 17 -3.06 -10.28 6.74
CA GLN A 17 -4.17 -9.35 6.47
C GLN A 17 -4.80 -9.57 5.09
N GLN A 18 -3.99 -9.77 4.04
CA GLN A 18 -4.50 -10.06 2.70
C GLN A 18 -5.24 -11.41 2.71
N LEU A 19 -4.70 -12.44 3.36
CA LEU A 19 -5.42 -13.71 3.50
C LEU A 19 -6.73 -13.55 4.27
N ALA A 20 -6.75 -12.78 5.37
CA ALA A 20 -7.96 -12.50 6.14
C ALA A 20 -9.01 -11.73 5.32
N ALA A 21 -8.60 -10.77 4.50
CA ALA A 21 -9.50 -10.02 3.62
C ALA A 21 -10.10 -10.91 2.51
N VAL A 22 -9.31 -11.82 1.89
CA VAL A 22 -9.83 -12.78 0.89
C VAL A 22 -10.85 -13.70 1.54
N LEU A 23 -10.53 -14.23 2.74
CA LEU A 23 -11.39 -15.13 3.48
C LEU A 23 -12.68 -14.44 3.98
N SER A 24 -12.63 -13.13 4.21
CA SER A 24 -13.78 -12.31 4.61
C SER A 24 -14.64 -11.86 3.42
N GLY A 25 -14.26 -12.21 2.19
CA GLY A 25 -14.97 -11.80 0.97
C GLY A 25 -14.74 -10.35 0.56
N GLN A 26 -13.75 -9.66 1.14
CA GLN A 26 -13.29 -8.38 0.60
C GLN A 26 -12.59 -8.63 -0.74
N SER A 27 -12.97 -7.84 -1.75
CA SER A 27 -12.31 -7.87 -3.05
C SER A 27 -10.94 -7.23 -2.93
N ILE A 28 -9.93 -8.03 -2.59
CA ILE A 28 -8.55 -7.55 -2.63
C ILE A 28 -8.21 -7.29 -4.08
N ASN A 29 -8.08 -6.02 -4.41
CA ASN A 29 -7.71 -5.64 -5.75
C ASN A 29 -6.20 -5.86 -5.89
N LEU A 30 -5.83 -7.03 -6.41
CA LEU A 30 -4.45 -7.42 -6.75
C LEU A 30 -3.75 -6.41 -7.68
N ARG A 31 -4.48 -5.40 -8.20
CA ARG A 31 -3.92 -4.28 -8.97
C ARG A 31 -3.24 -3.20 -8.13
N TYR A 32 -3.36 -3.25 -6.80
CA TYR A 32 -2.80 -2.27 -5.87
C TYR A 32 -2.05 -2.97 -4.72
N GLU A 33 -1.31 -4.02 -5.05
CA GLU A 33 -0.69 -4.90 -4.04
C GLU A 33 0.36 -4.16 -3.21
N ASN A 34 1.22 -3.36 -3.84
CA ASN A 34 2.29 -2.67 -3.13
C ASN A 34 1.72 -1.56 -2.24
N LEU A 35 0.72 -0.82 -2.76
CA LEU A 35 -0.04 0.14 -1.97
C LEU A 35 -0.74 -0.51 -0.77
N TYR A 36 -1.33 -1.69 -0.95
CA TYR A 36 -1.97 -2.44 0.14
C TYR A 36 -0.93 -2.91 1.17
N GLN A 37 0.25 -3.34 0.74
CA GLN A 37 1.33 -3.72 1.65
C GLN A 37 1.87 -2.52 2.45
N LEU A 38 2.03 -1.35 1.82
CA LEU A 38 2.40 -0.12 2.50
C LEU A 38 1.37 0.25 3.57
N LEU A 39 0.08 0.29 3.20
CA LEU A 39 -1.00 0.69 4.10
C LEU A 39 -1.20 -0.33 5.22
N GLY A 40 -1.32 -1.62 4.88
CA GLY A 40 -1.49 -2.69 5.86
C GLY A 40 -0.27 -2.97 6.73
N GLY A 41 0.94 -2.68 6.24
CA GLY A 41 2.19 -2.96 6.95
C GLY A 41 2.72 -1.80 7.77
N ARG A 42 2.36 -0.55 7.44
CA ARG A 42 2.87 0.66 8.12
C ARG A 42 1.77 1.54 8.70
N PHE A 43 0.58 1.56 8.11
CA PHE A 43 -0.53 2.44 8.53
C PHE A 43 -1.64 1.72 9.29
N HIS A 44 -1.40 0.48 9.73
CA HIS A 44 -2.32 -0.29 10.57
C HIS A 44 -2.40 0.27 12.01
N GLU A 45 -3.28 -0.30 12.85
CA GLU A 45 -3.56 0.13 14.23
C GLU A 45 -2.30 0.31 15.10
N ASP A 46 -1.25 -0.48 14.84
CA ASP A 46 0.05 -0.42 15.53
C ASP A 46 1.10 0.49 14.82
N PHE A 47 0.69 1.46 14.01
CA PHE A 47 1.62 2.34 13.28
C PHE A 47 2.61 3.06 14.21
N ASP A 48 2.21 3.34 15.45
CA ASP A 48 3.03 3.95 16.51
C ASP A 48 4.35 3.18 16.77
N LEU A 49 4.40 1.88 16.47
CA LEU A 49 5.61 1.06 16.58
C LEU A 49 6.66 1.35 15.49
N PHE A 50 6.23 1.86 14.33
CA PHE A 50 7.07 2.10 13.16
C PHE A 50 7.33 3.59 12.92
N GLY A 51 6.46 4.47 13.39
CA GLY A 51 6.62 5.90 13.31
C GLY A 51 5.35 6.65 13.71
N ASN A 52 5.50 7.86 14.24
CA ASN A 52 4.36 8.68 14.64
C ASN A 52 3.82 9.53 13.48
N THR A 53 4.53 9.56 12.35
CA THR A 53 4.25 10.44 11.21
C THR A 53 4.25 9.67 9.89
N ILE A 54 3.40 10.10 8.95
CA ILE A 54 3.33 9.57 7.58
C ILE A 54 4.73 9.51 6.94
N GLU A 55 5.59 10.49 7.24
CA GLU A 55 6.94 10.60 6.68
C GLU A 55 7.86 9.49 7.17
N GLU A 56 7.86 9.21 8.48
CA GLU A 56 8.63 8.11 9.06
C GLU A 56 8.13 6.75 8.58
N LEU A 57 6.82 6.57 8.49
CA LEU A 57 6.22 5.33 8.02
C LEU A 57 6.60 5.02 6.56
N VAL A 58 6.58 6.03 5.69
CA VAL A 58 7.01 5.88 4.30
C VAL A 58 8.51 5.67 4.20
N LEU A 59 9.32 6.39 4.99
CA LEU A 59 10.78 6.19 5.02
C LEU A 59 11.16 4.77 5.49
N SER A 60 10.48 4.25 6.50
CA SER A 60 10.70 2.85 6.93
C SER A 60 10.37 1.88 5.81
N PHE A 61 9.30 2.13 5.04
CA PHE A 61 8.95 1.32 3.89
C PHE A 61 9.98 1.41 2.76
N THR A 62 10.40 2.62 2.36
CA THR A 62 11.39 2.78 1.27
C THR A 62 12.74 2.18 1.62
N CYS A 63 13.13 2.19 2.90
CA CYS A 63 14.35 1.55 3.38
C CYS A 63 14.34 0.01 3.23
N GLU A 64 13.16 -0.60 3.28
CA GLU A 64 12.96 -2.06 3.18
C GLU A 64 12.57 -2.51 1.77
N CYS A 65 12.15 -1.60 0.90
CA CYS A 65 11.69 -1.90 -0.46
C CYS A 65 12.74 -1.57 -1.53
N THR A 66 12.62 -2.23 -2.67
CA THR A 66 13.43 -1.92 -3.85
C THR A 66 12.90 -0.70 -4.60
N PRO A 67 13.74 0.02 -5.38
CA PRO A 67 13.28 1.14 -6.20
C PRO A 67 12.19 0.75 -7.22
N GLU A 68 12.17 -0.51 -7.66
CA GLU A 68 11.12 -1.05 -8.53
C GLU A 68 9.77 -1.13 -7.82
N GLU A 69 9.74 -1.60 -6.57
CA GLU A 69 8.54 -1.64 -5.73
C GLU A 69 8.04 -0.24 -5.35
N ILE A 70 8.95 0.69 -5.07
CA ILE A 70 8.62 2.09 -4.81
C ILE A 70 7.93 2.70 -6.05
N ASN A 71 8.51 2.49 -7.23
CA ASN A 71 7.94 2.99 -8.48
C ASN A 71 6.61 2.30 -8.84
N ALA A 72 6.47 1.00 -8.56
CA ALA A 72 5.22 0.27 -8.70
C ALA A 72 4.13 0.86 -7.79
N THR A 73 4.45 1.11 -6.51
CA THR A 73 3.56 1.75 -5.54
C THR A 73 3.10 3.12 -6.03
N VAL A 74 4.01 3.94 -6.55
CA VAL A 74 3.68 5.26 -7.12
C VAL A 74 2.74 5.14 -8.31
N ALA A 75 2.98 4.18 -9.21
CA ALA A 75 2.12 3.93 -10.36
C ALA A 75 0.73 3.42 -9.95
N GLU A 76 0.66 2.59 -8.91
CA GLU A 76 -0.58 2.11 -8.31
C GLU A 76 -1.40 3.25 -7.70
N ILE A 77 -0.76 4.17 -6.96
CA ILE A 77 -1.40 5.38 -6.42
C ILE A 77 -1.99 6.22 -7.55
N ASP A 78 -1.22 6.46 -8.62
CA ASP A 78 -1.68 7.27 -9.75
C ASP A 78 -2.86 6.61 -10.49
N ARG A 79 -2.79 5.29 -10.67
CA ARG A 79 -3.87 4.50 -11.25
C ARG A 79 -5.11 4.53 -10.39
N PHE A 80 -4.99 4.34 -9.07
CA PHE A 80 -6.11 4.38 -8.13
C PHE A 80 -6.80 5.75 -8.18
N LYS A 81 -6.02 6.83 -8.18
CA LYS A 81 -6.53 8.20 -8.34
C LYS A 81 -7.26 8.40 -9.66
N SER A 82 -6.74 7.85 -10.75
CA SER A 82 -7.35 7.97 -12.08
C SER A 82 -8.65 7.15 -12.20
N ASP A 83 -8.66 5.92 -11.68
CA ASP A 83 -9.82 5.01 -11.69
C ASP A 83 -10.98 5.56 -10.85
N HIS A 84 -10.65 6.24 -9.74
CA HIS A 84 -11.62 6.77 -8.78
C HIS A 84 -11.66 8.31 -8.70
N ALA A 85 -11.29 9.01 -9.77
CA ALA A 85 -11.15 10.49 -9.78
C ALA A 85 -12.41 11.26 -9.34
N GLY A 86 -13.60 10.64 -9.43
CA GLY A 86 -14.86 11.24 -8.99
C GLY A 86 -15.33 10.86 -7.58
N ASN A 87 -14.72 9.84 -6.94
CA ASN A 87 -15.16 9.33 -5.64
C ASN A 87 -14.02 8.66 -4.85
N LEU A 88 -12.87 9.33 -4.83
CA LEU A 88 -11.62 8.76 -4.32
C LEU A 88 -11.68 8.39 -2.84
N ASP A 89 -12.26 9.26 -2.01
CA ASP A 89 -12.43 9.04 -0.56
C ASP A 89 -13.26 7.78 -0.28
N ALA A 90 -14.44 7.66 -0.90
CA ALA A 90 -15.31 6.50 -0.69
C ALA A 90 -14.71 5.20 -1.25
N ALA A 91 -14.04 5.27 -2.41
CA ALA A 91 -13.35 4.11 -2.98
C ALA A 91 -12.17 3.65 -2.12
N PHE A 92 -11.50 4.60 -1.46
CA PHE A 92 -10.40 4.30 -0.56
C PHE A 92 -10.90 3.74 0.77
N GLU A 93 -11.96 4.29 1.34
CA GLU A 93 -12.62 3.71 2.51
C GLU A 93 -13.08 2.27 2.24
N GLU A 94 -13.68 2.01 1.08
CA GLU A 94 -14.15 0.67 0.70
C GLU A 94 -13.00 -0.34 0.53
N ASN A 95 -11.87 0.06 -0.08
CA ASN A 95 -10.74 -0.84 -0.33
C ASN A 95 -9.72 -0.90 0.81
N PHE A 96 -9.50 0.20 1.52
CA PHE A 96 -8.38 0.39 2.46
C PHE A 96 -8.82 0.88 3.83
N GLY A 97 -10.10 1.24 4.05
CA GLY A 97 -10.58 1.76 5.34
C GLY A 97 -10.40 0.79 6.51
N TYR A 98 -10.28 -0.51 6.25
CA TYR A 98 -9.92 -1.50 7.28
C TYR A 98 -8.44 -1.44 7.68
N GLN A 99 -7.56 -1.00 6.78
CA GLN A 99 -6.12 -0.98 6.98
C GLN A 99 -5.60 0.38 7.40
N CYS A 100 -6.14 1.45 6.83
CA CYS A 100 -5.69 2.80 7.03
C CYS A 100 -6.89 3.74 6.95
N ASP A 101 -7.07 4.53 8.00
CA ASP A 101 -8.07 5.59 8.02
C ASP A 101 -7.36 6.96 7.84
N PRO A 102 -7.58 7.66 6.72
CA PRO A 102 -6.94 8.95 6.45
C PRO A 102 -7.42 10.05 7.42
N THR A 103 -8.57 9.87 8.06
CA THR A 103 -9.11 10.79 9.08
C THR A 103 -8.22 10.85 10.31
N VAL A 104 -7.49 9.78 10.64
CA VAL A 104 -6.49 9.77 11.74
C VAL A 104 -5.40 10.80 11.51
N TRP A 105 -5.13 11.12 10.24
CA TRP A 105 -4.13 12.10 9.84
C TRP A 105 -4.71 13.49 9.56
N GLU A 106 -6.01 13.67 9.80
CA GLU A 106 -6.76 14.89 9.47
C GLU A 106 -6.64 15.30 7.99
N GLN A 107 -6.43 14.31 7.09
CA GLN A 107 -6.28 14.54 5.64
C GLN A 107 -7.40 13.89 4.85
N THR A 108 -7.74 14.46 3.70
CA THR A 108 -8.54 13.76 2.69
C THR A 108 -7.70 12.67 2.04
N THR A 109 -8.33 11.63 1.49
CA THR A 109 -7.63 10.56 0.78
C THR A 109 -6.72 11.11 -0.32
N GLU A 110 -7.17 12.11 -1.06
CA GLU A 110 -6.36 12.73 -2.11
C GLU A 110 -5.07 13.37 -1.55
N ALA A 111 -5.19 14.13 -0.46
CA ALA A 111 -4.04 14.79 0.17
C ALA A 111 -3.06 13.75 0.72
N PHE A 112 -3.60 12.72 1.37
CA PHE A 112 -2.83 11.60 1.91
C PHE A 112 -2.06 10.85 0.80
N LEU A 113 -2.74 10.41 -0.26
CA LEU A 113 -2.11 9.73 -1.39
C LEU A 113 -1.09 10.59 -2.12
N ASN A 114 -1.36 11.89 -2.30
CA ASN A 114 -0.36 12.81 -2.85
C ASN A 114 0.86 12.95 -1.94
N LYS A 115 0.67 12.96 -0.62
CA LYS A 115 1.78 13.00 0.34
C LYS A 115 2.62 11.73 0.24
N LEU A 116 2.00 10.55 0.22
CA LEU A 116 2.69 9.27 0.02
C LEU A 116 3.51 9.28 -1.27
N LYS A 117 2.89 9.65 -2.40
CA LYS A 117 3.57 9.73 -3.71
C LYS A 117 4.78 10.67 -3.66
N ARG A 118 4.64 11.84 -3.03
CA ARG A 118 5.74 12.80 -2.92
C ARG A 118 6.89 12.24 -2.09
N LEU A 119 6.60 11.51 -1.02
CA LEU A 119 7.62 10.90 -0.16
C LEU A 119 8.34 9.75 -0.86
N LEU A 120 7.60 8.88 -1.54
CA LEU A 120 8.15 7.78 -2.34
C LEU A 120 9.06 8.25 -3.48
N LEU A 121 8.80 9.44 -4.04
CA LEU A 121 9.60 10.04 -5.11
C LEU A 121 10.72 10.95 -4.61
N SER A 122 10.83 11.17 -3.29
CA SER A 122 11.79 12.12 -2.71
C SER A 122 13.15 11.49 -2.35
N GLU A 123 13.40 10.22 -2.72
CA GLU A 123 14.68 9.52 -2.55
C GLU A 123 15.57 9.59 -3.81
#